data_AF-A0A367GNM2-F1
#
_entry.id   AF-A0A367GNM2-F1
#
_cell.length_a   1.000
_cell.length_b   1.000
_cell.length_c   1.000
_cell.angle_alpha   90.00
_cell.angle_beta   90.00
_cell.angle_gamma   90.00
#
_symmetry.space_group_name_H-M   'P 1'
#
loop_
_entity.id
_entity.type
_entity.pdbx_description
1 polymer ?
#
loop_
_entity_poly.entity_id
_entity_poly.type
_entity_poly.pdbx_seq_one_letter_code
_entity_poly.pdbx_strand_id
1 'polypeptide(L)'
;MERSSKAKNILAQIDDKTKLGDLRKIAKDIKKDHGLAMELWSTGEFLPRQLAILIMDNKLLSQDLIDELTKDMQRHPISEHNCLVDWLMANQLSKEKKTVALMQSWQNSPSPLQRRIFWYYQARLRWMGKTDHPNTEELLAAIENRISIEEPDVQWAMNFTAGWIGVFNKEYRARCIDIGEKNGLYKGKMVSKGCTPDYLPEFIAIESSKRNL
;
A
#
# COMPACT_ATOMS: atom_id res chain seq x y z
N MET A 1 -30.13 -2.06 -2.91
CA MET A 1 -30.41 -3.34 -2.22
C MET A 1 -30.58 -3.03 -0.75
N GLU A 2 -31.56 -3.62 -0.08
CA GLU A 2 -31.71 -3.42 1.37
C GLU A 2 -30.62 -4.19 2.12
N ARG A 3 -29.95 -3.54 3.08
CA ARG A 3 -28.89 -4.17 3.89
C ARG A 3 -29.49 -5.18 4.87
N SER A 4 -28.77 -6.26 5.11
CA SER A 4 -29.12 -7.28 6.09
C SER A 4 -29.20 -6.68 7.51
N SER A 5 -29.99 -7.30 8.39
CA SER A 5 -30.05 -6.90 9.80
C SER A 5 -28.68 -6.94 10.48
N LYS A 6 -27.82 -7.88 10.05
CA LYS A 6 -26.43 -7.96 10.53
C LYS A 6 -25.63 -6.73 10.13
N ALA A 7 -25.68 -6.33 8.85
CA ALA A 7 -25.01 -5.12 8.37
C ALA A 7 -25.52 -3.86 9.09
N LYS A 8 -26.84 -3.70 9.24
CA LYS A 8 -27.45 -2.58 9.98
C LYS A 8 -26.94 -2.49 11.43
N ASN A 9 -26.88 -3.62 12.13
CA ASN A 9 -26.39 -3.68 13.52
C ASN A 9 -24.90 -3.36 13.66
N ILE A 10 -24.07 -3.77 12.70
CA ILE A 10 -22.64 -3.43 12.70
C ILE A 10 -22.43 -1.95 12.38
N LEU A 11 -23.15 -1.41 11.39
CA LEU A 11 -23.04 0.01 11.03
C LEU A 11 -23.48 0.93 12.18
N ALA A 12 -24.45 0.53 12.99
CA ALA A 12 -24.86 1.29 14.18
C ALA A 12 -23.76 1.38 15.27
N GLN A 13 -22.70 0.58 15.18
CA GLN A 13 -21.56 0.59 16.11
C GLN A 13 -20.38 1.43 15.60
N ILE A 14 -20.46 1.99 14.39
CA ILE A 14 -19.36 2.69 13.72
C ILE A 14 -19.80 4.11 13.41
N ASP A 15 -19.01 5.06 13.90
CA ASP A 15 -19.13 6.50 13.62
C ASP A 15 -17.77 7.07 13.17
N ASP A 16 -17.74 8.36 12.84
CA ASP A 16 -16.55 9.10 12.39
C ASP A 16 -15.41 9.15 13.43
N LYS A 17 -15.70 8.85 14.70
CA LYS A 17 -14.74 8.88 15.81
C LYS A 17 -14.25 7.49 16.21
N THR A 18 -14.75 6.45 15.57
CA THR A 18 -14.42 5.07 15.90
C THR A 18 -12.93 4.83 15.70
N LYS A 19 -12.27 4.40 16.78
CA LYS A 19 -10.83 4.17 16.77
C LYS A 19 -10.50 2.87 16.05
N LEU A 20 -9.32 2.84 15.44
CA LEU A 20 -8.82 1.67 14.72
C LEU A 20 -8.79 0.39 15.57
N GLY A 21 -8.46 0.52 16.86
CA GLY A 21 -8.44 -0.62 17.79
C GLY A 21 -9.83 -1.23 17.99
N ASP A 22 -10.88 -0.40 18.04
CA ASP A 22 -12.25 -0.85 18.23
C ASP A 22 -12.79 -1.47 16.93
N LEU A 23 -12.45 -0.88 15.77
CA LEU A 23 -12.76 -1.47 14.47
C LEU A 23 -12.16 -2.89 14.33
N ARG A 24 -10.94 -3.09 14.82
CA ARG A 24 -10.29 -4.41 14.84
C ARG A 24 -10.95 -5.39 15.82
N LYS A 25 -11.51 -4.93 16.95
CA LYS A 25 -12.29 -5.78 17.85
C LYS A 25 -13.57 -6.25 17.17
N ILE A 26 -14.31 -5.35 16.54
CA ILE A 26 -15.51 -5.68 15.75
C ILE A 26 -15.17 -6.73 14.67
N ALA A 27 -14.10 -6.50 13.92
CA ALA A 27 -13.64 -7.46 12.90
C ALA A 27 -13.31 -8.84 13.49
N LYS A 28 -12.68 -8.88 14.67
CA LYS A 28 -12.32 -10.12 15.36
C LYS A 28 -13.55 -10.93 15.75
N ASP A 29 -14.62 -10.27 16.20
CA ASP A 29 -15.87 -10.92 16.61
C ASP A 29 -16.65 -11.44 15.40
N ILE A 30 -16.66 -10.68 14.30
CA ILE A 30 -17.28 -11.10 13.02
C ILE A 30 -16.50 -12.26 12.38
N LYS A 31 -15.16 -12.24 12.48
CA LYS A 31 -14.22 -13.09 11.74
C LYS A 31 -14.35 -12.84 10.23
N LYS A 32 -14.31 -13.90 9.43
CA LYS A 32 -14.41 -13.85 7.97
C LYS A 32 -15.87 -13.96 7.54
N ASP A 33 -16.36 -12.96 6.82
CA ASP A 33 -17.70 -12.92 6.24
C ASP A 33 -17.68 -12.03 4.99
N HIS A 34 -17.50 -12.65 3.81
CA HIS A 34 -17.37 -11.91 2.56
C HIS A 34 -18.69 -11.25 2.12
N GLY A 35 -19.84 -11.88 2.39
CA GLY A 35 -21.15 -11.28 2.08
C GLY A 35 -21.34 -9.98 2.86
N LEU A 36 -21.11 -10.03 4.17
CA LEU A 36 -21.15 -8.83 5.02
C LEU A 36 -20.09 -7.80 4.60
N ALA A 37 -18.88 -8.23 4.24
CA ALA A 37 -17.85 -7.32 3.75
C ALA A 37 -18.34 -6.49 2.55
N MET A 38 -19.00 -7.12 1.58
CA MET A 38 -19.53 -6.43 0.40
C MET A 38 -20.70 -5.50 0.73
N GLU A 39 -21.55 -5.87 1.69
CA GLU A 39 -22.59 -4.97 2.20
C GLU A 39 -21.99 -3.72 2.87
N LEU A 40 -20.96 -3.89 3.70
CA LEU A 40 -20.25 -2.78 4.34
C LEU A 40 -19.49 -1.93 3.31
N TRP A 41 -18.86 -2.55 2.32
CA TRP A 41 -18.16 -1.87 1.24
C TRP A 41 -19.08 -0.94 0.44
N SER A 42 -20.29 -1.42 0.14
CA SER A 42 -21.32 -0.71 -0.62
C SER A 42 -21.83 0.57 0.05
N THR A 43 -21.49 0.82 1.31
CA THR A 43 -21.85 2.06 2.00
C THR A 43 -21.16 3.29 1.40
N GLY A 44 -19.99 3.12 0.79
CA GLY A 44 -19.18 4.25 0.33
C GLY A 44 -18.37 4.92 1.44
N GLU A 45 -18.61 4.55 2.70
CA GLU A 45 -18.03 5.20 3.87
C GLU A 45 -16.66 4.59 4.22
N PHE A 46 -15.74 5.43 4.70
CA PHE A 46 -14.34 5.05 4.93
C PHE A 46 -14.17 3.92 5.96
N LEU A 47 -14.72 4.09 7.16
CA LEU A 47 -14.56 3.11 8.25
C LEU A 47 -15.29 1.78 7.99
N PRO A 48 -16.52 1.76 7.43
CA PRO A 48 -17.13 0.52 6.95
C PRO A 48 -16.31 -0.19 5.86
N ARG A 49 -15.70 0.54 4.93
CA ARG A 49 -14.79 -0.05 3.92
C ARG A 49 -13.51 -0.60 4.54
N GLN A 50 -12.94 0.07 5.55
CA GLN A 50 -11.82 -0.48 6.32
C GLN A 50 -12.22 -1.78 7.05
N LEU A 51 -13.40 -1.83 7.67
CA LEU A 51 -13.90 -3.04 8.32
C LEU A 51 -14.14 -4.16 7.29
N ALA A 52 -14.72 -3.85 6.14
CA ALA A 52 -14.92 -4.79 5.04
C ALA A 52 -13.59 -5.46 4.64
N ILE A 53 -12.50 -4.69 4.51
CA ILE A 53 -11.17 -5.22 4.22
C ILE A 53 -10.68 -6.19 5.30
N LEU A 54 -11.03 -6.00 6.58
CA LEU A 54 -10.61 -6.91 7.64
C LEU A 54 -11.35 -8.25 7.62
N ILE A 55 -12.60 -8.27 7.13
CA ILE A 55 -13.49 -9.44 7.23
C ILE A 55 -13.73 -10.15 5.88
N MET A 56 -13.32 -9.56 4.76
CA MET A 56 -13.49 -10.20 3.44
C MET A 56 -12.67 -11.50 3.31
N ASP A 57 -13.15 -12.40 2.45
CA ASP A 57 -12.40 -13.60 2.08
C ASP A 57 -11.47 -13.35 0.89
N ASN A 58 -10.17 -13.35 1.13
CA ASN A 58 -9.13 -13.27 0.09
C ASN A 58 -9.29 -14.30 -1.05
N LYS A 59 -9.87 -15.48 -0.78
CA LYS A 59 -10.10 -16.52 -1.81
C LYS A 59 -11.10 -16.10 -2.88
N LEU A 60 -11.98 -15.16 -2.55
CA LEU A 60 -13.01 -14.64 -3.45
C LEU A 60 -12.56 -13.37 -4.19
N LEU A 61 -11.34 -12.88 -3.95
CA LEU A 61 -10.80 -11.74 -4.69
C LEU A 61 -10.34 -12.18 -6.10
N SER A 62 -11.14 -11.82 -7.10
CA SER A 62 -10.78 -11.85 -8.53
C SER A 62 -10.14 -10.52 -8.94
N GLN A 63 -9.51 -10.49 -10.13
CA GLN A 63 -9.02 -9.23 -10.71
C GLN A 63 -10.17 -8.23 -10.87
N ASP A 64 -11.31 -8.66 -11.44
CA ASP A 64 -12.48 -7.80 -11.65
C ASP A 64 -13.00 -7.19 -10.34
N LEU A 65 -13.10 -7.99 -9.27
CA LEU A 65 -13.51 -7.48 -7.97
C LEU A 65 -12.47 -6.47 -7.43
N ILE A 66 -11.18 -6.74 -7.58
CA ILE A 66 -10.14 -5.79 -7.14
C ILE A 66 -10.18 -4.49 -7.97
N ASP A 67 -10.49 -4.57 -9.26
CA ASP A 67 -10.68 -3.40 -10.12
C ASP A 67 -11.85 -2.54 -9.61
N GLU A 68 -12.97 -3.17 -9.24
CA GLU A 68 -14.10 -2.48 -8.61
C GLU A 68 -13.73 -1.84 -7.28
N LEU A 69 -13.07 -2.59 -6.38
CA LEU A 69 -12.63 -2.08 -5.07
C LEU A 69 -11.68 -0.88 -5.25
N THR A 70 -10.69 -0.98 -6.14
CA THR A 70 -9.73 0.12 -6.35
C THR A 70 -10.38 1.34 -7.01
N LYS A 71 -11.31 1.15 -7.95
CA LYS A 71 -12.12 2.24 -8.51
C LYS A 71 -12.98 2.92 -7.45
N ASP A 72 -13.55 2.16 -6.54
CA ASP A 72 -14.33 2.67 -5.42
C ASP A 72 -13.50 3.46 -4.41
N MET A 73 -12.28 2.98 -4.12
CA MET A 73 -11.33 3.67 -3.24
C MET A 73 -10.98 5.05 -3.80
N GLN A 74 -10.80 5.20 -5.11
CA GLN A 74 -10.47 6.49 -5.75
C GLN A 74 -11.53 7.59 -5.53
N ARG A 75 -12.74 7.25 -5.06
CA ARG A 75 -13.77 8.23 -4.71
C ARG A 75 -13.52 8.91 -3.36
N HIS A 76 -12.62 8.37 -2.54
CA HIS A 76 -12.22 8.95 -1.25
C HIS A 76 -11.13 10.01 -1.40
N PRO A 77 -10.96 10.90 -0.41
CA PRO A 77 -9.79 11.75 -0.27
C PRO A 77 -8.47 10.99 -0.31
N ILE A 78 -7.39 11.70 -0.66
CA ILE A 78 -6.07 11.09 -0.91
C ILE A 78 -5.48 10.35 0.32
N SER A 79 -5.79 10.80 1.53
CA SER A 79 -5.36 10.10 2.75
C SER A 79 -6.08 8.77 2.94
N GLU A 80 -7.37 8.73 2.61
CA GLU A 80 -8.25 7.59 2.86
C GLU A 80 -8.07 6.46 1.85
N HIS A 81 -8.03 6.77 0.54
CA HIS A 81 -7.80 5.73 -0.47
C HIS A 81 -6.39 5.10 -0.35
N ASN A 82 -5.36 5.87 0.03
CA ASN A 82 -4.03 5.36 0.35
C ASN A 82 -4.07 4.42 1.57
N CYS A 83 -4.85 4.78 2.61
CA CYS A 83 -5.05 3.92 3.75
C CYS A 83 -5.77 2.61 3.37
N LEU A 84 -6.86 2.70 2.59
CA LEU A 84 -7.64 1.55 2.15
C LEU A 84 -6.81 0.60 1.27
N VAL A 85 -6.04 1.13 0.32
CA VAL A 85 -5.24 0.31 -0.60
C VAL A 85 -4.11 -0.41 0.13
N ASP A 86 -3.42 0.27 1.05
CA ASP A 86 -2.36 -0.33 1.87
C ASP A 86 -2.93 -1.40 2.82
N TRP A 87 -4.14 -1.18 3.34
CA TRP A 87 -4.88 -2.16 4.13
C TRP A 87 -5.33 -3.37 3.33
N LEU A 88 -5.86 -3.17 2.12
CA LEU A 88 -6.28 -4.27 1.24
C LEU A 88 -5.07 -5.16 0.92
N MET A 89 -3.94 -4.56 0.57
CA MET A 89 -2.71 -5.30 0.32
C MET A 89 -2.25 -6.10 1.55
N ALA A 90 -2.16 -5.46 2.73
CA ALA A 90 -1.59 -6.07 3.92
C ALA A 90 -2.49 -7.15 4.56
N ASN A 91 -3.81 -6.97 4.52
CA ASN A 91 -4.76 -7.88 5.16
C ASN A 91 -5.26 -8.97 4.22
N GLN A 92 -5.29 -8.71 2.91
CA GLN A 92 -5.94 -9.61 1.95
C GLN A 92 -5.01 -10.07 0.83
N LEU A 93 -4.49 -9.16 0.01
CA LEU A 93 -3.79 -9.54 -1.22
C LEU A 93 -2.46 -10.26 -0.96
N SER A 94 -1.77 -9.93 0.12
CA SER A 94 -0.50 -10.58 0.49
C SER A 94 -0.66 -11.95 1.17
N LYS A 95 -1.88 -12.47 1.31
CA LYS A 95 -2.17 -13.71 2.05
C LYS A 95 -2.24 -14.96 1.18
N GLU A 96 -2.54 -14.83 -0.11
CA GLU A 96 -2.75 -15.96 -1.02
C GLU A 96 -1.82 -15.86 -2.25
N LYS A 97 -1.33 -17.01 -2.74
CA LYS A 97 -0.42 -17.04 -3.90
C LYS A 97 -1.05 -16.41 -5.14
N LYS A 98 -2.35 -16.65 -5.36
CA LYS A 98 -3.11 -16.10 -6.48
C LYS A 98 -3.11 -14.57 -6.47
N THR A 99 -3.44 -13.96 -5.32
CA THR A 99 -3.50 -12.50 -5.20
C THR A 99 -2.12 -11.86 -5.20
N VAL A 100 -1.08 -12.56 -4.72
CA VAL A 100 0.32 -12.14 -4.88
C VAL A 100 0.71 -12.09 -6.36
N ALA A 101 0.37 -13.11 -7.14
CA ALA A 101 0.64 -13.11 -8.58
C ALA A 101 -0.06 -11.95 -9.31
N LEU A 102 -1.29 -11.60 -8.92
CA LEU A 102 -1.98 -10.42 -9.43
C LEU A 102 -1.23 -9.12 -9.06
N MET A 103 -0.85 -8.94 -7.79
CA MET A 103 -0.08 -7.76 -7.38
C MET A 103 1.21 -7.60 -8.17
N GLN A 104 1.88 -8.70 -8.51
CA GLN A 104 3.11 -8.70 -9.27
C GLN A 104 2.92 -8.37 -10.76
N SER A 105 1.71 -8.50 -11.33
CA SER A 105 1.44 -8.13 -12.73
C SER A 105 1.10 -6.64 -12.92
N TRP A 106 0.85 -5.90 -11.83
CA TRP A 106 0.32 -4.54 -11.90
C TRP A 106 1.35 -3.43 -12.12
N GLN A 107 2.60 -3.75 -12.44
CA GLN A 107 3.64 -2.74 -12.67
C GLN A 107 3.23 -1.64 -13.66
N ASN A 108 2.43 -2.01 -14.67
CA ASN A 108 1.92 -1.13 -15.72
C ASN A 108 0.38 -1.14 -15.80
N SER A 109 -0.30 -1.45 -14.69
CA SER A 109 -1.77 -1.43 -14.65
C SER A 109 -2.31 -0.04 -15.03
N PRO A 110 -3.46 0.08 -15.71
CA PRO A 110 -4.11 1.37 -15.92
C PRO A 110 -4.56 2.04 -14.61
N SER A 111 -4.75 1.27 -13.53
CA SER A 111 -5.12 1.79 -12.21
C SER A 111 -3.90 2.28 -11.43
N PRO A 112 -3.80 3.56 -11.06
CA PRO A 112 -2.70 4.09 -10.25
C PRO A 112 -2.60 3.39 -8.88
N LEU A 113 -3.73 3.01 -8.28
CA LEU A 113 -3.74 2.30 -7.01
C LEU A 113 -3.13 0.90 -7.12
N GLN A 114 -3.33 0.21 -8.25
CA GLN A 114 -2.69 -1.09 -8.48
C GLN A 114 -1.19 -0.94 -8.73
N ARG A 115 -0.76 0.07 -9.49
CA ARG A 115 0.66 0.38 -9.65
C ARG A 115 1.32 0.72 -8.31
N ARG A 116 0.65 1.50 -7.45
CA ARG A 116 1.08 1.77 -6.08
C ARG A 116 1.25 0.46 -5.29
N ILE A 117 0.27 -0.44 -5.33
CA ILE A 117 0.36 -1.75 -4.64
C ILE A 117 1.59 -2.53 -5.12
N PHE A 118 1.80 -2.61 -6.44
CA PHE A 118 2.96 -3.31 -7.00
C PHE A 118 4.26 -2.78 -6.38
N TRP A 119 4.48 -1.47 -6.44
CA TRP A 119 5.70 -0.85 -5.93
C TRP A 119 5.84 -1.00 -4.41
N TYR A 120 4.77 -0.72 -3.67
CA TYR A 120 4.82 -0.85 -2.21
C TYR A 120 5.05 -2.30 -1.77
N TYR A 121 4.54 -3.28 -2.50
CA TYR A 121 4.84 -4.69 -2.29
C TYR A 121 6.32 -5.01 -2.54
N GLN A 122 6.93 -4.49 -3.63
CA GLN A 122 8.37 -4.65 -3.90
C GLN A 122 9.24 -4.07 -2.78
N ALA A 123 8.86 -2.92 -2.22
CA ALA A 123 9.52 -2.33 -1.06
C ALA A 123 9.40 -3.22 0.19
N ARG A 124 8.21 -3.74 0.50
CA ARG A 124 7.99 -4.65 1.64
C ARG A 124 8.74 -5.98 1.53
N LEU A 125 9.03 -6.44 0.32
CA LEU A 125 9.90 -7.61 0.14
C LEU A 125 11.35 -7.35 0.57
N ARG A 126 11.78 -6.08 0.59
CA ARG A 126 13.18 -5.66 0.79
C ARG A 126 13.45 -4.95 2.12
N TRP A 127 12.44 -4.30 2.71
CA TRP A 127 12.59 -3.45 3.91
C TRP A 127 13.12 -4.13 5.19
N MET A 128 13.13 -5.48 5.22
CA MET A 128 13.71 -6.28 6.31
C MET A 128 15.10 -6.85 5.94
N GLY A 129 15.74 -6.33 4.90
CA GLY A 129 17.09 -6.71 4.50
C GLY A 129 17.19 -7.96 3.64
N LYS A 130 16.10 -8.37 2.96
CA LYS A 130 16.16 -9.43 1.95
C LYS A 130 16.55 -8.83 0.60
N THR A 131 17.74 -9.19 0.12
CA THR A 131 18.40 -8.57 -1.04
C THR A 131 18.49 -9.48 -2.27
N ASP A 132 18.10 -10.75 -2.15
CA ASP A 132 18.22 -11.82 -3.14
C ASP A 132 17.14 -11.82 -4.24
N HIS A 133 16.53 -10.66 -4.49
CA HIS A 133 15.43 -10.52 -5.45
C HIS A 133 15.97 -10.27 -6.87
N PRO A 134 15.65 -11.12 -7.85
CA PRO A 134 16.25 -11.07 -9.20
C PRO A 134 15.82 -9.87 -10.03
N ASN A 135 14.70 -9.22 -9.67
CA ASN A 135 14.14 -8.10 -10.43
C ASN A 135 14.68 -6.72 -9.99
N THR A 136 15.67 -6.65 -9.10
CA THR A 136 16.16 -5.36 -8.56
C THR A 136 16.67 -4.42 -9.65
N GLU A 137 17.43 -4.93 -10.61
CA GLU A 137 17.93 -4.16 -11.75
C GLU A 137 16.80 -3.58 -12.61
N GLU A 138 15.80 -4.42 -12.94
CA GLU A 138 14.64 -4.02 -13.73
C GLU A 138 13.79 -2.96 -13.02
N LEU A 139 13.63 -3.08 -11.69
CA LEU A 139 12.90 -2.09 -10.89
C LEU A 139 13.61 -0.73 -10.90
N LEU A 140 14.93 -0.69 -10.73
CA LEU A 140 15.69 0.57 -10.75
C LEU A 140 15.64 1.23 -12.14
N ALA A 141 15.80 0.44 -13.21
CA ALA A 141 15.66 0.93 -14.58
C ALA A 141 14.24 1.50 -14.83
N ALA A 142 13.20 0.82 -14.35
CA ALA A 142 11.84 1.34 -14.44
C ALA A 142 11.66 2.63 -13.65
N ILE A 143 12.23 2.73 -12.44
CA ILE A 143 12.17 3.94 -11.60
C ILE A 143 12.83 5.12 -12.31
N GLU A 144 14.05 4.95 -12.81
CA GLU A 144 14.79 5.99 -13.54
C GLU A 144 14.01 6.55 -14.73
N ASN A 145 13.29 5.69 -15.44
CA ASN A 145 12.60 6.06 -16.67
C ASN A 145 11.26 6.76 -16.44
N ARG A 146 10.56 6.50 -15.33
CA ARG A 146 9.15 6.92 -15.19
C ARG A 146 8.77 7.61 -13.88
N ILE A 147 9.60 7.59 -12.85
CA ILE A 147 9.21 8.12 -11.53
C ILE A 147 8.78 9.59 -11.58
N SER A 148 9.37 10.41 -12.45
CA SER A 148 9.04 11.84 -12.55
C SER A 148 7.69 12.13 -13.21
N ILE A 149 7.12 11.18 -13.96
CA ILE A 149 5.87 11.35 -14.71
C ILE A 149 4.71 10.50 -14.17
N GLU A 150 4.95 9.68 -13.14
CA GLU A 150 3.92 8.90 -12.46
C GLU A 150 3.05 9.77 -11.54
N GLU A 151 1.90 9.25 -11.13
CA GLU A 151 0.99 9.88 -10.21
C GLU A 151 1.60 9.92 -8.80
N PRO A 152 1.38 10.99 -8.01
CA PRO A 152 2.07 11.20 -6.74
C PRO A 152 2.08 10.01 -5.77
N ASP A 153 0.98 9.27 -5.70
CA ASP A 153 0.86 8.09 -4.84
C ASP A 153 1.71 6.90 -5.33
N VAL A 154 1.90 6.77 -6.64
CA VAL A 154 2.78 5.78 -7.27
C VAL A 154 4.23 6.22 -7.15
N GLN A 155 4.52 7.51 -7.37
CA GLN A 155 5.85 8.10 -7.18
C GLN A 155 6.39 7.82 -5.77
N TRP A 156 5.53 7.98 -4.75
CA TRP A 156 5.94 7.69 -3.37
C TRP A 156 6.32 6.22 -3.18
N ALA A 157 5.52 5.28 -3.69
CA ALA A 157 5.81 3.85 -3.57
C ALA A 157 7.07 3.44 -4.35
N MET A 158 7.30 4.05 -5.52
CA MET A 158 8.52 3.89 -6.30
C MET A 158 9.75 4.40 -5.55
N ASN A 159 9.67 5.62 -5.00
CA ASN A 159 10.70 6.22 -4.18
C ASN A 159 10.99 5.35 -2.95
N PHE A 160 9.96 4.89 -2.24
CA PHE A 160 10.12 3.99 -1.10
C PHE A 160 10.79 2.67 -1.48
N THR A 161 10.52 2.15 -2.68
CA THR A 161 11.20 0.95 -3.21
C THR A 161 12.69 1.20 -3.44
N ALA A 162 13.06 2.30 -4.12
CA ALA A 162 14.46 2.69 -4.32
C ALA A 162 15.18 2.92 -2.98
N GLY A 163 14.50 3.52 -1.99
CA GLY A 163 15.04 3.74 -0.66
C GLY A 163 15.49 2.43 -0.01
N TRP A 164 14.62 1.41 0.05
CA TRP A 164 14.98 0.12 0.66
C TRP A 164 16.00 -0.68 -0.15
N ILE A 165 16.00 -0.57 -1.48
CA ILE A 165 17.07 -1.12 -2.31
C ILE A 165 18.40 -0.46 -1.92
N GLY A 166 18.48 0.87 -1.88
CA GLY A 166 19.71 1.59 -1.56
C GLY A 166 20.20 1.39 -0.12
N VAL A 167 19.29 1.14 0.83
CA VAL A 167 19.66 0.81 2.23
C VAL A 167 20.37 -0.54 2.30
N PHE A 168 19.82 -1.59 1.69
CA PHE A 168 20.31 -2.96 1.90
C PHE A 168 21.22 -3.51 0.79
N ASN A 169 20.99 -3.17 -0.48
CA ASN A 169 21.85 -3.55 -1.59
C ASN A 169 22.93 -2.48 -1.80
N LYS A 170 24.09 -2.63 -1.13
CA LYS A 170 25.20 -1.68 -1.22
C LYS A 170 25.68 -1.41 -2.64
N GLU A 171 25.63 -2.42 -3.50
CA GLU A 171 25.98 -2.31 -4.93
C GLU A 171 25.09 -1.30 -5.70
N TYR A 172 23.83 -1.13 -5.29
CA TYR A 172 22.87 -0.22 -5.92
C TYR A 172 22.71 1.11 -5.19
N ARG A 173 23.43 1.31 -4.07
CA ARG A 173 23.24 2.48 -3.21
C ARG A 173 23.52 3.80 -3.93
N ALA A 174 24.66 3.87 -4.62
CA ALA A 174 25.03 5.07 -5.39
C ALA A 174 23.95 5.41 -6.43
N ARG A 175 23.50 4.39 -7.19
CA ARG A 175 22.42 4.55 -8.17
C ARG A 175 21.11 5.07 -7.55
N CYS A 176 20.72 4.57 -6.37
CA CYS A 176 19.51 5.05 -5.68
C CYS A 176 19.65 6.50 -5.18
N ILE A 177 20.84 6.90 -4.75
CA ILE A 177 21.16 8.29 -4.39
C ILE A 177 21.03 9.17 -5.64
N ASP A 178 21.67 8.79 -6.74
CA ASP A 178 21.65 9.52 -8.02
C ASP A 178 20.22 9.72 -8.54
N ILE A 179 19.36 8.69 -8.43
CA ILE A 179 17.93 8.79 -8.75
C ILE A 179 17.30 9.95 -7.98
N GLY A 180 17.48 9.98 -6.66
CA GLY A 180 16.90 11.02 -5.80
C GLY A 180 17.46 12.42 -6.05
N GLU A 181 18.76 12.54 -6.27
CA GLU A 181 19.39 13.82 -6.60
C GLU A 181 18.88 14.37 -7.93
N LYS A 182 18.74 13.52 -8.95
CA LYS A 182 18.26 13.91 -10.28
C LYS A 182 16.81 14.39 -10.28
N ASN A 183 15.92 13.71 -9.53
CA ASN A 183 14.49 14.03 -9.54
C ASN A 183 14.08 15.05 -8.45
N GLY A 184 14.86 15.19 -7.38
CA GLY A 184 14.60 16.13 -6.29
C GLY A 184 13.32 15.86 -5.48
N LEU A 185 12.68 14.70 -5.65
CA LEU A 185 11.43 14.34 -4.98
C LEU A 185 11.61 14.36 -3.46
N TYR A 186 10.66 14.97 -2.77
CA TYR A 186 10.61 15.09 -1.31
C TYR A 186 11.76 15.88 -0.65
N LYS A 187 12.68 16.47 -1.42
CA LYS A 187 13.78 17.28 -0.89
C LYS A 187 13.25 18.44 -0.05
N GLY A 188 13.76 18.57 1.17
CA GLY A 188 13.37 19.62 2.10
C GLY A 188 11.95 19.49 2.69
N LYS A 189 11.23 18.38 2.45
CA LYS A 189 9.95 18.15 3.12
C LYS A 189 10.17 17.90 4.61
N MET A 190 9.50 18.69 5.43
CA MET A 190 9.54 18.55 6.87
C MET A 190 8.87 17.26 7.31
N VAL A 191 9.55 16.49 8.16
CA VAL A 191 9.00 15.29 8.80
C VAL A 191 8.96 15.46 10.31
N SER A 192 8.01 14.78 10.96
CA SER A 192 7.91 14.75 12.41
C SER A 192 9.18 14.21 13.05
N LYS A 193 9.47 14.65 14.28
CA LYS A 193 10.64 14.20 15.05
C LYS A 193 10.67 12.67 15.15
N GLY A 194 11.78 12.06 14.74
CA GLY A 194 12.01 10.61 14.75
C GLY A 194 11.61 9.88 13.47
N CYS A 195 10.88 10.53 12.55
CA CYS A 195 10.61 10.00 11.22
C CYS A 195 11.82 10.22 10.30
N THR A 196 11.94 9.37 9.29
CA THR A 196 12.94 9.51 8.23
C THR A 196 12.31 10.26 7.06
N PRO A 197 13.00 11.26 6.48
CA PRO A 197 12.55 11.96 5.28
C PRO A 197 12.51 11.03 4.07
N ASP A 198 11.59 11.29 3.14
CA ASP A 198 11.46 10.48 1.91
C ASP A 198 12.50 10.85 0.82
N TYR A 199 13.29 11.91 0.99
CA TYR A 199 14.34 12.26 0.03
C TYR A 199 15.42 11.17 0.02
N LEU A 200 15.59 10.47 -1.11
CA LEU A 200 16.39 9.23 -1.17
C LEU A 200 17.79 9.33 -0.55
N PRO A 201 18.60 10.38 -0.82
CA PRO A 201 19.93 10.49 -0.21
C PRO A 201 19.87 10.51 1.32
N GLU A 202 18.96 11.30 1.90
CA GLU A 202 18.76 11.39 3.35
C GLU A 202 18.13 10.11 3.92
N PHE A 203 17.12 9.56 3.24
CA PHE A 203 16.46 8.31 3.62
C PHE A 203 17.49 7.18 3.75
N ILE A 204 18.29 6.97 2.71
CA ILE A 204 19.28 5.91 2.63
C ILE A 204 20.34 6.09 3.71
N ALA A 205 20.86 7.31 3.89
CA ALA A 205 21.86 7.60 4.92
C ALA A 205 21.33 7.30 6.34
N ILE A 206 20.14 7.80 6.66
CA ILE A 206 19.52 7.66 7.99
C ILE A 206 19.15 6.20 8.27
N GLU A 207 18.46 5.51 7.35
CA GLU A 207 18.02 4.13 7.58
C GLU A 207 19.19 3.13 7.58
N SER A 208 20.26 3.39 6.82
CA SER A 208 21.51 2.61 6.89
C SER A 208 22.18 2.81 8.26
N SER A 209 22.30 4.05 8.73
CA SER A 209 22.87 4.38 10.04
C SER A 209 22.09 3.71 11.19
N LYS A 210 20.75 3.79 11.19
CA LYS A 210 19.88 3.12 12.17
C LYS A 210 20.08 1.59 12.23
N ARG A 211 20.63 0.98 11.19
CA ARG A 211 20.85 -0.47 11.05
C ARG A 211 22.32 -0.87 11.07
N ASN A 212 23.25 0.06 11.25
CA ASN A 212 24.69 -0.18 11.21
C ASN A 212 25.18 -0.79 9.88
N LEU A 213 24.68 -0.30 8.74
CA LEU A 213 25.00 -0.78 7.38
C LEU A 213 25.94 0.13 6.59
#